data_AF-A0A8T7E4K5-F1
#
_entry.id   AF-A0A8T7E4K5-F1
#
_cell.length_a   1.000
_cell.length_b   1.000
_cell.length_c   1.000
_cell.angle_alpha   90.00
_cell.angle_beta   90.00
_cell.angle_gamma   90.00
#
_symmetry.space_group_name_H-M   'P 1'
#
loop_
_entity.id
_entity.type
_entity.pdbx_description
1 polymer ?
#
loop_
_entity_poly.entity_id
_entity_poly.type
_entity_poly.pdbx_seq_one_letter_code
_entity_poly.pdbx_strand_id
1 'polypeptide(L)'
;MALLRGYADDLPLDEWLNGRIWPAEQRLVDADFVRDGARLAVAEMLRGGTTCFADMYFFPEIVAAVSAEAGIRAVIGLIVIDFPSAWAVDVDDYLHKGQRLHNQMRSHSLVRTAFAPHAPYSVPEDALRRVAVLAEETDVPVCMHVHETAGEAERSIAEHGARPLARLEALGLL
;
A
#
# COMPACT_ATOMS: atom_id res chain seq x y z
N MET A 1 4.01 7.23 6.18
CA MET A 1 4.49 8.62 5.95
C MET A 1 4.44 9.58 7.15
N ALA A 2 4.26 9.15 8.41
CA ALA A 2 4.03 10.10 9.53
C ALA A 2 5.16 11.11 9.77
N LEU A 3 6.41 10.77 9.43
CA LEU A 3 7.57 11.66 9.55
C LEU A 3 7.58 12.82 8.54
N LEU A 4 6.73 12.78 7.51
CA LEU A 4 6.61 13.82 6.48
C LEU A 4 5.40 14.74 6.70
N ARG A 5 4.81 14.73 7.89
CA ARG A 5 3.67 15.59 8.23
C ARG A 5 4.01 17.07 7.99
N GLY A 6 3.26 17.73 7.12
CA GLY A 6 3.45 19.14 6.75
C GLY A 6 4.64 19.41 5.81
N TYR A 7 5.19 18.37 5.15
CA TYR A 7 6.34 18.53 4.24
C TYR A 7 5.97 19.19 2.91
N ALA A 8 4.76 18.94 2.40
CA ALA A 8 4.30 19.38 1.09
C ALA A 8 2.80 19.69 1.13
N ASP A 9 2.45 20.82 1.73
CA ASP A 9 1.06 21.29 1.81
C ASP A 9 0.67 22.11 0.57
N ASP A 10 -0.63 22.32 0.36
CA ASP A 10 -1.23 23.22 -0.64
C ASP A 10 -0.94 22.88 -2.12
N LEU A 11 -0.84 21.60 -2.47
CA LEU A 11 -0.59 21.12 -3.84
C LEU A 11 -1.67 20.14 -4.35
N PRO A 12 -2.00 20.13 -5.65
CA PRO A 12 -2.79 19.06 -6.27
C PRO A 12 -2.07 17.69 -6.20
N LEU A 13 -2.83 16.59 -6.23
CA LEU A 13 -2.30 15.21 -6.05
C LEU A 13 -1.11 14.88 -6.96
N ASP A 14 -1.20 15.19 -8.25
CA ASP A 14 -0.15 14.85 -9.22
C ASP A 14 1.16 15.60 -8.94
N GLU A 15 1.08 16.90 -8.61
CA GLU A 15 2.23 17.72 -8.24
C GLU A 15 2.79 17.32 -6.87
N TRP A 16 1.91 16.99 -5.93
CA TRP A 16 2.27 16.51 -4.60
C TRP A 16 3.04 15.18 -4.68
N LEU A 17 2.51 14.18 -5.40
CA LEU A 17 3.13 12.86 -5.55
C LEU A 17 4.44 12.94 -6.34
N ASN A 18 4.36 13.35 -7.61
CA ASN A 18 5.49 13.29 -8.53
C ASN A 18 6.57 14.34 -8.20
N GLY A 19 6.14 15.53 -7.78
CA GLY A 19 7.03 16.68 -7.58
C GLY A 19 7.67 16.72 -6.20
N ARG A 20 7.05 16.13 -5.17
CA ARG A 20 7.49 16.28 -3.77
C ARG A 20 7.67 14.96 -3.05
N ILE A 21 6.63 14.13 -2.98
CA ILE A 21 6.62 12.93 -2.13
C ILE A 21 7.53 11.84 -2.66
N TRP A 22 7.34 11.35 -3.90
CA TRP A 22 8.18 10.28 -4.43
C TRP A 22 9.68 10.62 -4.43
N PRO A 23 10.10 11.85 -4.81
CA PRO A 23 11.50 12.26 -4.67
C PRO A 23 12.01 12.23 -3.23
N ALA A 24 11.18 12.61 -2.25
CA ALA A 24 11.55 12.54 -0.84
C ALA A 24 11.65 11.09 -0.37
N GLU A 25 10.69 10.25 -0.73
CA GLU A 25 10.68 8.82 -0.37
C GLU A 25 11.88 8.09 -0.93
N GLN A 26 12.23 8.31 -2.20
CA GLN A 26 13.42 7.72 -2.83
C GLN A 26 14.72 8.06 -2.09
N ARG A 27 14.77 9.21 -1.40
CA ARG A 27 15.96 9.67 -0.69
C ARG A 27 15.99 9.27 0.79
N LEU A 28 14.83 9.15 1.41
CA LEU A 28 14.69 9.08 2.86
C LEU A 28 14.17 7.73 3.36
N VAL A 29 13.38 7.01 2.55
CA VAL A 29 12.72 5.79 3.01
C VAL A 29 13.71 4.64 3.02
N ASP A 30 14.04 4.21 4.22
CA ASP A 30 14.70 2.95 4.54
C ASP A 30 13.98 2.24 5.70
N ALA A 31 14.57 1.14 6.18
CA ALA A 31 14.02 0.35 7.27
C ALA A 31 13.87 1.15 8.58
N ASP A 32 14.80 2.05 8.89
CA ASP A 32 14.79 2.82 10.14
C ASP A 32 13.77 3.96 10.05
N PHE A 33 13.68 4.63 8.90
CA PHE A 33 12.64 5.62 8.62
C PHE A 33 11.23 5.03 8.81
N VAL A 34 10.97 3.83 8.25
CA VAL A 34 9.68 3.16 8.42
C VAL A 34 9.44 2.77 9.87
N ARG A 35 10.46 2.26 10.58
CA ARG A 35 10.34 1.87 11.99
C ARG A 35 9.96 3.05 12.88
N ASP A 36 10.66 4.16 12.75
CA ASP A 36 10.43 5.36 13.55
C ASP A 36 9.08 6.01 13.20
N GLY A 37 8.76 6.07 11.90
CA GLY A 37 7.48 6.58 11.43
C GLY A 37 6.29 5.73 11.90
N ALA A 38 6.41 4.41 11.85
CA ALA A 38 5.37 3.49 12.32
C ALA A 38 5.17 3.61 13.84
N ARG A 39 6.26 3.68 14.63
CA ARG A 39 6.17 3.87 16.08
C ARG A 39 5.50 5.18 16.45
N LEU A 40 5.85 6.26 15.76
CA LEU A 40 5.21 7.56 15.94
C LEU A 40 3.71 7.49 15.64
N ALA A 41 3.34 6.94 14.48
CA ALA A 41 1.94 6.82 14.05
C ALA A 41 1.11 5.96 15.02
N VAL A 42 1.64 4.81 15.45
CA VAL A 42 0.95 3.92 16.40
C VAL A 42 0.77 4.58 17.76
N ALA A 43 1.79 5.28 18.28
CA ALA A 43 1.66 6.00 19.53
C ALA A 43 0.59 7.10 19.47
N GLU A 44 0.54 7.84 18.36
CA GLU A 44 -0.47 8.88 18.12
C GLU A 44 -1.88 8.28 18.01
N MET A 45 -2.05 7.21 17.24
CA MET A 45 -3.32 6.48 17.08
C MET A 45 -3.86 5.99 18.42
N LEU A 46 -3.02 5.34 19.23
CA LEU A 46 -3.43 4.84 20.55
C LEU A 46 -3.84 5.98 21.49
N ARG A 47 -3.11 7.10 21.47
CA ARG A 47 -3.48 8.29 22.26
C ARG A 47 -4.80 8.93 21.79
N GLY A 48 -5.13 8.77 20.51
CA GLY A 48 -6.39 9.23 19.91
C GLY A 48 -7.56 8.24 20.05
N GLY A 49 -7.35 7.05 20.64
CA GLY A 49 -8.38 6.03 20.80
C GLY A 49 -8.57 5.10 19.59
N THR A 50 -7.72 5.19 18.56
CA THR A 50 -7.71 4.24 17.45
C THR A 50 -7.12 2.91 17.92
N THR A 51 -7.91 1.84 17.82
CA THR A 51 -7.51 0.48 18.25
C THR A 51 -7.24 -0.47 17.09
N CYS A 52 -7.57 -0.05 15.86
CA CYS A 52 -7.34 -0.81 14.63
C CYS A 52 -7.04 0.14 13.47
N PHE A 53 -6.08 -0.22 12.61
CA PHE A 53 -5.77 0.54 11.41
C PHE A 53 -5.44 -0.36 10.21
N ALA A 54 -5.50 0.19 9.02
CA ALA A 54 -4.98 -0.42 7.80
C ALA A 54 -3.77 0.41 7.33
N ASP A 55 -2.69 -0.28 6.97
CA ASP A 55 -1.47 0.34 6.47
C ASP A 55 -1.22 -0.04 5.02
N MET A 56 -0.75 0.91 4.23
CA MET A 56 -0.31 0.71 2.85
C MET A 56 1.03 1.45 2.67
N TYR A 57 2.12 0.84 3.13
CA TYR A 57 3.45 1.45 3.04
C TYR A 57 4.57 0.44 2.80
N PHE A 58 5.73 0.95 2.37
CA PHE A 58 6.95 0.15 2.17
C PHE A 58 7.45 -0.48 3.48
N PHE A 59 8.25 -1.54 3.38
CA PHE A 59 8.72 -2.35 4.51
C PHE A 59 7.59 -2.83 5.44
N PRO A 60 6.54 -3.49 4.88
CA PRO A 60 5.36 -3.91 5.65
C PRO A 60 5.70 -4.83 6.82
N GLU A 61 6.78 -5.61 6.77
CA GLU A 61 7.25 -6.45 7.86
C GLU A 61 7.66 -5.64 9.11
N ILE A 62 8.16 -4.41 8.91
CA ILE A 62 8.54 -3.52 9.99
C ILE A 62 7.29 -2.95 10.65
N VAL A 63 6.31 -2.52 9.86
CA VAL A 63 5.04 -2.02 10.38
C VAL A 63 4.27 -3.13 11.11
N ALA A 64 4.29 -4.35 10.58
CA ALA A 64 3.73 -5.53 11.24
C ALA A 64 4.38 -5.79 12.61
N ALA A 65 5.72 -5.77 12.68
CA ALA A 65 6.46 -5.96 13.93
C ALA A 65 6.16 -4.85 14.95
N VAL A 66 6.18 -3.58 14.54
CA VAL A 66 5.85 -2.44 15.40
C VAL A 66 4.42 -2.55 15.93
N SER A 67 3.46 -2.93 15.08
CA SER A 67 2.06 -3.10 15.47
C SER A 67 1.87 -4.23 16.48
N ALA A 68 2.55 -5.36 16.25
CA ALA A 68 2.55 -6.50 17.16
C ALA A 68 3.17 -6.15 18.52
N GLU A 69 4.34 -5.48 18.53
CA GLU A 69 5.02 -5.01 19.74
C GLU A 69 4.13 -4.06 20.56
N ALA A 70 3.42 -3.14 19.88
CA ALA A 70 2.54 -2.18 20.53
C ALA A 70 1.18 -2.75 20.96
N GLY A 71 0.83 -3.97 20.52
CA GLY A 71 -0.45 -4.60 20.82
C GLY A 71 -1.66 -3.93 20.14
N ILE A 72 -1.45 -3.22 19.03
CA ILE A 72 -2.54 -2.60 18.24
C ILE A 72 -2.96 -3.54 17.10
N ARG A 73 -4.25 -3.57 16.77
CA ARG A 73 -4.76 -4.36 15.63
C ARG A 73 -4.37 -3.67 14.31
N ALA A 74 -3.87 -4.44 13.35
CA ALA A 74 -3.44 -3.88 12.07
C ALA A 74 -3.81 -4.80 10.89
N VAL A 75 -4.16 -4.19 9.76
CA VAL A 75 -4.18 -4.83 8.44
C VAL A 75 -3.02 -4.26 7.64
N ILE A 76 -2.02 -5.09 7.35
CA ILE A 76 -0.77 -4.68 6.71
C ILE A 76 -0.84 -4.95 5.21
N GLY A 77 -0.71 -3.88 4.42
CA GLY A 77 -0.71 -3.93 2.97
C GLY A 77 0.53 -4.61 2.40
N LEU A 78 0.34 -5.64 1.58
CA LEU A 78 1.37 -6.26 0.76
C LEU A 78 1.49 -5.44 -0.52
N ILE A 79 2.34 -4.40 -0.48
CA ILE A 79 2.45 -3.39 -1.53
C ILE A 79 2.82 -4.00 -2.88
N VAL A 80 2.19 -3.50 -3.94
CA VAL A 80 2.59 -3.76 -5.33
C VAL A 80 2.51 -2.45 -6.12
N ILE A 81 3.61 -2.10 -6.80
CA ILE A 81 3.68 -0.91 -7.66
C ILE A 81 4.71 -1.12 -8.77
N ASP A 82 4.47 -0.51 -9.94
CA ASP A 82 5.27 -0.74 -11.15
C ASP A 82 6.50 0.16 -11.26
N PHE A 83 7.25 0.25 -10.15
CA PHE A 83 8.56 0.86 -10.12
C PHE A 83 9.38 0.38 -8.91
N PRO A 84 10.72 0.39 -9.02
CA PRO A 84 11.60 0.00 -7.92
C PRO A 84 11.44 0.93 -6.72
N SER A 85 11.50 0.36 -5.52
CA SER A 85 11.63 1.09 -4.25
C SER A 85 12.82 0.57 -3.45
N ALA A 86 13.07 1.19 -2.29
CA ALA A 86 14.03 0.66 -1.33
C ALA A 86 13.64 -0.73 -0.78
N TRP A 87 12.36 -1.12 -0.90
CA TRP A 87 11.89 -2.41 -0.40
C TRP A 87 11.92 -3.51 -1.46
N ALA A 88 11.56 -3.23 -2.71
CA ALA A 88 11.52 -4.23 -3.78
C ALA A 88 11.93 -3.64 -5.12
N VAL A 89 12.60 -4.45 -5.94
CA VAL A 89 13.19 -4.01 -7.22
C VAL A 89 12.20 -4.03 -8.39
N ASP A 90 11.17 -4.87 -8.32
CA ASP A 90 10.13 -5.03 -9.33
C ASP A 90 8.88 -5.70 -8.73
N VAL A 91 7.83 -5.83 -9.55
CA VAL A 91 6.55 -6.46 -9.18
C VAL A 91 6.73 -7.89 -8.65
N ASP A 92 7.64 -8.67 -9.23
CA ASP A 92 7.87 -10.06 -8.81
C ASP A 92 8.45 -10.12 -7.40
N ASP A 93 9.42 -9.25 -7.10
CA ASP A 93 10.00 -9.12 -5.77
C ASP A 93 8.97 -8.60 -4.76
N TYR A 94 8.11 -7.63 -5.14
CA TYR A 94 6.98 -7.18 -4.30
C TYR A 94 6.07 -8.35 -3.91
N LEU A 95 5.60 -9.12 -4.90
CA LEU A 95 4.68 -10.23 -4.68
C LEU A 95 5.33 -11.38 -3.90
N HIS A 96 6.60 -11.68 -4.16
CA HIS A 96 7.33 -12.71 -3.42
C HIS A 96 7.47 -12.34 -1.94
N LYS A 97 7.97 -11.12 -1.66
CA LYS A 97 8.16 -10.63 -0.29
C LYS A 97 6.83 -10.51 0.45
N GLY A 98 5.78 -10.05 -0.25
CA GLY A 98 4.43 -9.96 0.29
C GLY A 98 3.87 -11.31 0.72
N GLN A 99 3.95 -12.33 -0.13
CA GLN A 99 3.53 -13.70 0.21
C GLN A 99 4.32 -14.28 1.39
N ARG A 100 5.63 -14.03 1.44
CA ARG A 100 6.47 -14.44 2.58
C ARG A 100 5.99 -13.81 3.88
N LEU A 101 5.67 -12.52 3.88
CA LEU A 101 5.13 -11.83 5.06
C LEU A 101 3.74 -12.36 5.44
N HIS A 102 2.84 -12.58 4.48
CA HIS A 102 1.53 -13.18 4.73
C HIS A 102 1.67 -14.51 5.49
N ASN A 103 2.56 -15.40 5.01
CA ASN A 103 2.81 -16.69 5.65
C ASN A 103 3.32 -16.55 7.09
N GLN A 104 4.18 -15.57 7.37
CA GLN A 104 4.68 -15.28 8.72
C GLN A 104 3.58 -14.78 9.66
N MET A 105 2.63 -13.99 9.16
CA MET A 105 1.58 -13.35 9.97
C MET A 105 0.28 -14.15 10.04
N ARG A 106 0.15 -15.25 9.31
CA ARG A 106 -1.11 -16.02 9.17
C ARG A 106 -1.75 -16.43 10.51
N SER A 107 -0.94 -16.77 11.51
CA SER A 107 -1.40 -17.19 12.85
C SER A 107 -1.43 -16.05 13.89
N HIS A 108 -1.06 -14.82 13.51
CA HIS A 108 -1.03 -13.71 14.46
C HIS A 108 -2.46 -13.27 14.84
N SER A 109 -2.69 -12.98 16.13
CA SER A 109 -4.04 -12.71 16.67
C SER A 109 -4.55 -11.29 16.37
N LEU A 110 -3.64 -10.32 16.19
CA LEU A 110 -3.95 -8.90 16.00
C LEU A 110 -3.54 -8.33 14.65
N VAL A 111 -2.67 -9.02 13.91
CA VAL A 111 -2.09 -8.49 12.67
C VAL A 111 -2.52 -9.40 11.54
N ARG A 112 -3.17 -8.81 10.54
CA ARG A 112 -3.59 -9.46 9.31
C ARG A 112 -2.92 -8.78 8.13
N THR A 113 -3.00 -9.37 6.96
CA THR A 113 -2.46 -8.80 5.73
C THR A 113 -3.57 -8.59 4.70
N ALA A 114 -3.38 -7.66 3.80
CA ALA A 114 -4.20 -7.45 2.60
C ALA A 114 -3.27 -7.23 1.41
N PHE A 115 -3.60 -7.74 0.23
CA PHE A 115 -2.88 -7.31 -0.97
C PHE A 115 -3.15 -5.82 -1.19
N ALA A 116 -2.10 -5.07 -1.46
CA ALA A 116 -2.16 -3.62 -1.56
C ALA A 116 -1.52 -3.10 -2.85
N PRO A 117 -2.04 -3.48 -4.04
CA PRO A 117 -1.69 -2.79 -5.27
C PRO A 117 -2.03 -1.31 -5.12
N HIS A 118 -1.08 -0.42 -5.44
CA HIS A 118 -1.21 1.00 -5.13
C HIS A 118 -2.45 1.64 -5.77
N ALA A 119 -2.52 1.64 -7.11
CA ALA A 119 -3.64 2.21 -7.85
C ALA A 119 -3.75 1.61 -9.27
N PRO A 120 -4.92 1.70 -9.95
CA PRO A 120 -5.11 1.19 -11.30
C PRO A 120 -4.18 1.80 -12.36
N TYR A 121 -3.68 3.00 -12.11
CA TYR A 121 -2.78 3.73 -13.02
C TYR A 121 -1.30 3.45 -12.76
N SER A 122 -0.95 2.74 -11.69
CA SER A 122 0.44 2.50 -11.28
C SER A 122 0.79 1.01 -11.11
N VAL A 123 -0.14 0.13 -11.46
CA VAL A 123 0.02 -1.32 -11.41
C VAL A 123 -0.48 -1.90 -12.74
N PRO A 124 0.37 -2.63 -13.49
CA PRO A 124 -0.02 -3.13 -14.79
C PRO A 124 -1.05 -4.24 -14.66
N GLU A 125 -1.79 -4.46 -15.74
CA GLU A 125 -2.95 -5.34 -15.74
C GLU A 125 -2.60 -6.81 -15.45
N ASP A 126 -1.44 -7.28 -15.90
CA ASP A 126 -0.92 -8.62 -15.60
C ASP A 126 -0.60 -8.78 -14.11
N ALA A 127 -0.02 -7.75 -13.48
CA ALA A 127 0.20 -7.73 -12.04
C ALA A 127 -1.12 -7.72 -11.26
N LEU A 128 -2.11 -6.95 -11.71
CA LEU A 128 -3.46 -6.93 -11.12
C LEU A 128 -4.14 -8.31 -11.21
N ARG A 129 -4.04 -9.01 -12.34
CA ARG A 129 -4.54 -10.39 -12.47
C ARG A 129 -3.86 -11.35 -11.51
N ARG A 130 -2.54 -11.22 -11.33
CA ARG A 130 -1.78 -12.05 -10.39
C ARG A 130 -2.21 -11.77 -8.95
N VAL A 131 -2.44 -10.51 -8.60
CA VAL A 131 -3.00 -10.14 -7.30
C VAL A 131 -4.38 -10.77 -7.09
N ALA A 132 -5.26 -10.74 -8.10
CA ALA A 132 -6.59 -11.36 -8.02
C ALA A 132 -6.50 -12.87 -7.73
N VAL A 133 -5.66 -13.60 -8.48
CA VAL A 133 -5.43 -15.03 -8.27
C VAL A 133 -4.89 -15.31 -6.86
N LEU A 134 -3.87 -14.57 -6.43
CA LEU A 134 -3.27 -14.76 -5.11
C LEU A 134 -4.25 -14.44 -3.98
N ALA A 135 -5.04 -13.38 -4.12
CA ALA A 135 -6.06 -12.99 -3.16
C ALA A 135 -7.10 -14.10 -2.97
N GLU A 136 -7.61 -14.64 -4.07
CA GLU A 136 -8.55 -15.77 -4.09
C GLU A 136 -7.95 -17.03 -3.46
N GLU A 137 -6.74 -17.44 -3.89
CA GLU A 137 -6.09 -18.66 -3.40
C GLU A 137 -5.73 -18.62 -1.91
N THR A 138 -5.48 -17.42 -1.38
CA THR A 138 -5.04 -17.24 0.01
C THR A 138 -6.14 -16.73 0.95
N ASP A 139 -7.34 -16.43 0.43
CA ASP A 139 -8.43 -15.79 1.17
C ASP A 139 -7.96 -14.49 1.85
N VAL A 140 -7.21 -13.67 1.08
CA VAL A 140 -6.63 -12.40 1.53
C VAL A 140 -7.31 -11.24 0.81
N PRO A 141 -7.84 -10.24 1.53
CA PRO A 141 -8.53 -9.12 0.90
C PRO A 141 -7.58 -8.22 0.10
N VAL A 142 -8.15 -7.43 -0.81
CA VAL A 142 -7.44 -6.40 -1.58
C VAL A 142 -7.83 -4.99 -1.08
N CYS A 143 -6.85 -4.11 -0.94
CA CYS A 143 -7.03 -2.69 -0.63
C CYS A 143 -6.27 -1.85 -1.67
N MET A 144 -6.91 -0.87 -2.30
CA MET A 144 -6.33 -0.10 -3.41
C MET A 144 -6.89 1.33 -3.44
N HIS A 145 -6.09 2.31 -3.89
CA HIS A 145 -6.58 3.64 -4.24
C HIS A 145 -7.34 3.58 -5.57
N VAL A 146 -8.61 4.00 -5.59
CA VAL A 146 -9.47 3.90 -6.80
C VAL A 146 -10.37 5.14 -6.91
N HIS A 147 -10.44 5.72 -8.11
CA HIS A 147 -11.27 6.91 -8.40
C HIS A 147 -10.97 8.08 -7.44
N GLU A 148 -9.69 8.29 -7.14
CA GLU A 148 -9.25 9.35 -6.26
C GLU A 148 -9.41 10.73 -6.90
N THR A 149 -9.26 10.82 -8.23
CA THR A 149 -9.41 12.07 -8.97
C THR A 149 -10.24 11.90 -10.26
N ALA A 150 -10.83 13.01 -10.73
CA ALA A 150 -11.48 13.03 -12.04
C ALA A 150 -10.49 12.71 -13.18
N GLY A 151 -9.26 13.24 -13.10
CA GLY A 151 -8.22 13.00 -14.09
C GLY A 151 -7.79 11.53 -14.19
N GLU A 152 -7.77 10.80 -13.07
CA GLU A 152 -7.57 9.34 -13.07
C GLU A 152 -8.66 8.64 -13.90
N ALA A 153 -9.93 8.96 -13.64
CA ALA A 153 -11.06 8.33 -14.31
C ALA A 153 -11.08 8.65 -15.81
N GLU A 154 -10.83 9.91 -16.17
CA GLU A 154 -10.75 10.37 -17.56
C GLU A 154 -9.60 9.69 -18.32
N ARG A 155 -8.42 9.60 -17.70
CA ARG A 155 -7.25 8.92 -18.28
C ARG A 155 -7.55 7.44 -18.53
N SER A 156 -8.12 6.74 -17.57
CA SER A 156 -8.46 5.32 -17.75
C SER A 156 -9.52 5.11 -18.85
N ILE A 157 -10.49 6.02 -19.00
CA ILE A 157 -11.45 5.94 -20.10
C ILE A 157 -10.72 6.15 -21.44
N ALA A 158 -9.80 7.12 -21.51
CA ALA A 158 -9.05 7.40 -22.73
C ALA A 158 -8.10 6.26 -23.14
N GLU A 159 -7.40 5.66 -22.18
CA GLU A 159 -6.39 4.61 -22.41
C GLU A 159 -6.99 3.22 -22.57
N HIS A 160 -8.07 2.93 -21.84
CA HIS A 160 -8.62 1.57 -21.73
C HIS A 160 -10.11 1.46 -22.12
N GLY A 161 -10.76 2.57 -22.48
CA GLY A 161 -12.17 2.58 -22.87
C GLY A 161 -13.15 2.33 -21.71
N ALA A 162 -12.67 2.29 -20.46
CA ALA A 162 -13.47 1.95 -19.29
C ALA A 162 -13.03 2.71 -18.04
N ARG A 163 -13.97 2.95 -17.12
CA ARG A 163 -13.68 3.51 -15.80
C ARG A 163 -12.82 2.53 -14.97
N PRO A 164 -11.95 3.00 -14.08
CA PRO A 164 -11.08 2.11 -13.29
C PRO A 164 -11.82 1.00 -12.55
N LEU A 165 -12.93 1.31 -11.86
CA LEU A 165 -13.74 0.30 -11.16
C LEU A 165 -14.31 -0.79 -12.10
N ALA A 166 -14.75 -0.44 -13.31
CA ALA A 166 -15.23 -1.41 -14.29
C ALA A 166 -14.09 -2.30 -14.82
N ARG A 167 -12.86 -1.76 -14.92
CA ARG A 167 -11.68 -2.56 -15.23
C ARG A 167 -11.37 -3.55 -14.11
N LEU A 168 -11.40 -3.10 -12.86
CA LEU A 168 -11.14 -3.95 -11.69
C LEU A 168 -12.17 -5.09 -11.58
N GLU A 169 -13.45 -4.80 -11.85
CA GLU A 169 -14.52 -5.81 -11.93
C GLU A 169 -14.20 -6.87 -12.99
N ALA A 170 -13.83 -6.45 -14.21
CA ALA A 170 -13.47 -7.36 -15.29
C ALA A 170 -12.20 -8.20 -15.01
N LEU A 171 -11.35 -7.76 -14.08
CA LEU A 171 -10.16 -8.46 -13.64
C LEU A 171 -10.41 -9.39 -12.44
N GLY A 172 -11.63 -9.41 -11.88
CA GLY A 172 -11.99 -10.23 -10.73
C GLY A 172 -11.45 -9.71 -9.39
N LEU A 173 -11.31 -8.38 -9.25
CA LEU A 173 -10.80 -7.73 -8.03
C LEU A 173 -11.90 -7.16 -7.12
N LEU A 174 -13.19 -7.37 -7.45
CA LEU A 174 -14.36 -6.87 -6.71
C LEU A 174 -15.27 -8.01 -6.25
#